data_AF-A0A3M1WXX4-F1
#
_entry.id   AF-A0A3M1WXX4-F1
#
_cell.length_a   1.000
_cell.length_b   1.000
_cell.length_c   1.000
_cell.angle_alpha   90.00
_cell.angle_beta   90.00
_cell.angle_gamma   90.00
#
_symmetry.space_group_name_H-M   'P 1'
#
loop_
_entity.id
_entity.type
_entity.pdbx_description
1 polymer ?
#
loop_
_entity_poly.entity_id
_entity_poly.type
_entity_poly.pdbx_seq_one_letter_code
_entity_poly.pdbx_strand_id
1 'polypeptide(L)'
;MPTNTFLEPTPFQAPRLLPSGNIHLWWWQSPAAPSSDWEAWLSPAEQQALLGWRTPARRQEYLAGHAFLRWVLAQYLNCCPAAVPLSFPQGAGPRLPAPWRCSLTHSYGHFACAVGQV
;
A
#
# COMPACT_ATOMS: atom_id res chain seq x y z
N MET A 1 23.35 26.48 -6.00
CA MET A 1 22.57 25.26 -6.34
C MET A 1 21.95 24.77 -5.04
N PRO A 2 20.62 24.78 -4.84
CA PRO A 2 20.06 24.27 -3.60
C PRO A 2 20.23 22.75 -3.57
N THR A 3 20.88 22.26 -2.52
CA THR A 3 21.06 20.85 -2.21
C THR A 3 19.69 20.29 -1.81
N ASN A 4 19.07 19.48 -2.66
CA ASN A 4 17.94 18.66 -2.25
C ASN A 4 18.47 17.61 -1.25
N THR A 5 18.30 17.89 0.03
CA THR A 5 18.52 16.92 1.09
C THR A 5 17.42 15.87 0.99
N PHE A 6 17.75 14.73 0.39
CA PHE A 6 16.93 13.52 0.53
C PHE A 6 17.07 13.07 1.98
N LEU A 7 16.01 13.26 2.78
CA LEU A 7 15.89 12.63 4.08
C LEU A 7 15.84 11.11 3.84
N GLU A 8 16.82 10.38 4.37
CA GLU A 8 16.72 8.93 4.41
C GLU A 8 15.46 8.54 5.19
N PRO A 9 14.67 7.55 4.72
CA PRO A 9 13.50 7.10 5.45
C PRO A 9 13.96 6.39 6.72
N THR A 10 13.99 7.12 7.84
CA THR A 10 13.92 6.55 9.19
C THR A 10 12.81 5.49 9.21
N PRO A 11 12.97 4.34 9.91
CA PRO A 11 11.91 3.34 10.05
C PRO A 11 10.69 4.05 10.61
N PHE A 12 9.73 4.31 9.73
CA PHE A 12 8.67 5.29 9.94
C PHE A 12 7.68 4.66 10.91
N GLN A 13 7.76 5.01 12.19
CA GLN A 13 6.63 4.83 13.10
C GLN A 13 5.52 5.73 12.56
N ALA A 14 4.56 5.15 11.83
CA ALA A 14 3.36 5.89 11.44
C ALA A 14 2.76 6.50 12.72
N PRO A 15 2.31 7.76 12.71
CA PRO A 15 1.52 8.26 13.81
C PRO A 15 0.30 7.36 13.91
N ARG A 16 0.24 6.53 14.96
CA ARG A 16 -0.88 5.61 15.24
C ARG A 16 -2.22 6.34 15.36
N LEU A 17 -2.17 7.67 15.52
CA LEU A 17 -3.32 8.56 15.63
C LEU A 17 -3.43 9.40 14.36
N LEU A 18 -4.48 9.16 13.59
CA LEU A 18 -4.95 10.04 12.53
C LEU A 18 -6.27 10.65 13.03
N PRO A 19 -6.29 11.93 13.47
CA PRO A 19 -7.54 12.58 13.85
C PRO A 19 -8.58 12.51 12.72
N SER A 20 -9.87 12.38 13.06
CA SER A 20 -10.94 12.44 12.05
C SER A 20 -10.83 13.72 11.22
N GLY A 21 -10.96 13.59 9.91
CA GLY A 21 -10.80 14.68 8.94
C GLY A 21 -9.36 14.87 8.42
N ASN A 22 -8.35 14.25 9.03
CA ASN A 22 -6.98 14.30 8.52
C ASN A 22 -6.71 13.17 7.51
N ILE A 23 -5.77 13.43 6.60
CA ILE A 23 -5.31 12.48 5.59
C ILE A 23 -3.78 12.43 5.66
N HIS A 24 -3.22 11.23 5.76
CA HIS A 24 -1.79 11.00 5.54
C HIS A 24 -1.57 10.53 4.10
N LEU A 25 -0.54 11.09 3.47
CA LEU A 25 -0.06 10.68 2.16
C LEU A 25 1.27 9.94 2.31
N TRP A 26 1.33 8.76 1.73
CA TRP A 26 2.53 7.92 1.67
C TRP A 26 3.01 7.84 0.25
N TRP A 27 4.32 7.94 0.07
CA TRP A 27 4.97 7.74 -1.20
C TRP A 27 6.04 6.66 -1.05
N TRP A 28 6.15 5.81 -2.05
CA TRP A 28 7.18 4.78 -2.11
C TRP A 28 7.58 4.49 -3.55
N GLN A 29 8.87 4.27 -3.76
CA GLN A 29 9.39 3.74 -5.02
C GLN A 29 9.73 2.26 -4.79
N SER A 30 9.14 1.38 -5.59
CA SER A 30 9.41 -0.04 -5.47
C SER A 30 10.86 -0.35 -5.83
N PRO A 31 11.56 -1.21 -5.07
CA PRO A 31 12.83 -1.76 -5.48
C PRO A 31 12.68 -2.58 -6.77
N ALA A 32 13.80 -2.80 -7.47
CA ALA A 32 13.81 -3.56 -8.71
C ALA A 32 13.43 -5.04 -8.53
N ALA A 33 13.68 -5.61 -7.34
CA ALA A 33 13.33 -6.99 -7.02
C ALA A 33 12.29 -7.03 -5.88
N PRO A 34 11.24 -7.86 -5.99
CA PRO A 34 10.25 -8.00 -4.94
C PRO A 34 10.82 -8.72 -3.72
N SER A 35 10.34 -8.36 -2.52
CA SER A 35 10.63 -9.14 -1.30
C SER A 35 9.84 -10.45 -1.30
N SER A 36 10.42 -11.51 -0.73
CA SER A 36 9.77 -12.82 -0.57
C SER A 36 8.46 -12.74 0.22
N ASP A 37 8.35 -11.79 1.14
CA ASP A 37 7.21 -11.71 2.06
C ASP A 37 5.97 -11.07 1.42
N TRP A 38 6.12 -10.35 0.30
CA TRP A 38 5.05 -9.56 -0.28
C TRP A 38 3.88 -10.41 -0.77
N GLU A 39 4.16 -11.57 -1.38
CA GLU A 39 3.11 -12.48 -1.83
C GLU A 39 2.33 -13.07 -0.65
N ALA A 40 3.03 -13.33 0.46
CA ALA A 40 2.43 -13.86 1.69
C ALA A 40 1.53 -12.84 2.40
N TRP A 41 1.65 -11.54 2.09
CA TRP A 41 0.75 -10.51 2.62
C TRP A 41 -0.54 -10.38 1.84
N LEU A 42 -0.60 -10.83 0.59
CA LEU A 42 -1.79 -10.76 -0.23
C LEU A 42 -2.87 -11.72 0.28
N SER A 43 -4.13 -11.28 0.21
CA SER A 43 -5.27 -12.19 0.40
C SER A 43 -5.35 -13.20 -0.75
N PRO A 44 -6.07 -14.33 -0.56
CA PRO A 44 -6.29 -15.29 -1.64
C PRO A 44 -6.89 -14.67 -2.92
N ALA A 45 -7.79 -13.69 -2.78
CA ALA A 45 -8.37 -12.99 -3.91
C ALA A 45 -7.34 -12.14 -4.68
N GLU A 46 -6.44 -11.46 -3.97
CA GLU A 46 -5.34 -10.70 -4.59
C GLU A 46 -4.30 -11.63 -5.23
N GLN A 47 -3.97 -12.75 -4.59
CA GLN A 47 -3.08 -13.76 -5.17
C GLN A 47 -3.67 -14.31 -6.48
N GLN A 48 -4.98 -14.58 -6.52
CA GLN A 48 -5.63 -15.01 -7.74
C GLN A 48 -5.66 -13.93 -8.82
N ALA A 49 -5.89 -12.66 -8.45
CA ALA A 49 -5.81 -11.53 -9.37
C ALA A 49 -4.38 -11.32 -9.90
N LEU A 50 -3.36 -11.51 -9.06
CA LEU A 50 -1.94 -11.45 -9.43
C LEU A 50 -1.63 -12.46 -10.56
N LEU A 51 -2.13 -13.69 -10.43
CA LEU A 51 -1.97 -14.73 -11.47
C LEU A 51 -2.66 -14.37 -12.80
N GLY A 52 -3.72 -13.57 -12.75
CA GLY A 52 -4.48 -13.15 -13.93
C GLY A 52 -3.74 -12.16 -14.84
N TRP A 53 -2.74 -11.43 -14.34
CA TRP A 53 -1.94 -10.53 -15.17
C TRP A 53 -1.04 -11.31 -16.13
N ARG A 54 -0.97 -10.88 -17.39
CA ARG A 54 -0.22 -11.59 -18.44
C ARG A 54 1.27 -11.28 -18.44
N THR A 55 1.65 -10.03 -18.17
CA THR A 55 3.05 -9.59 -18.27
C THR A 55 3.73 -9.62 -16.90
N PRO A 56 5.00 -10.05 -16.82
CA PRO A 56 5.76 -10.02 -15.57
C PRO A 56 5.82 -8.64 -14.94
N ALA A 57 5.97 -7.58 -15.74
CA ALA A 57 6.00 -6.21 -15.26
C ALA A 57 4.70 -5.81 -14.55
N ARG A 58 3.52 -6.15 -15.11
CA ARG A 58 2.23 -5.86 -14.46
C ARG A 58 2.02 -6.68 -13.19
N ARG A 59 2.49 -7.93 -13.16
CA ARG A 59 2.49 -8.74 -11.94
C ARG A 59 3.32 -8.09 -10.83
N GLN A 60 4.52 -7.63 -11.17
CA GLN A 60 5.40 -6.94 -10.23
C GLN A 60 4.77 -5.63 -9.73
N GLU A 61 4.22 -4.80 -10.61
CA GLU A 61 3.52 -3.57 -10.22
C GLU A 61 2.34 -3.86 -9.28
N TYR A 62 1.52 -4.86 -9.61
CA TYR A 62 0.38 -5.28 -8.80
C TYR A 62 0.83 -5.75 -7.41
N LEU A 63 1.80 -6.66 -7.36
CA LEU A 63 2.35 -7.19 -6.11
C LEU A 63 2.94 -6.08 -5.24
N ALA A 64 3.79 -5.22 -5.81
CA ALA A 64 4.43 -4.14 -5.10
C ALA A 64 3.40 -3.14 -4.55
N GLY A 65 2.43 -2.73 -5.36
CA GLY A 65 1.41 -1.76 -4.94
C GLY A 65 0.52 -2.29 -3.83
N HIS A 66 0.06 -3.54 -3.95
CA HIS A 66 -0.78 -4.15 -2.93
C HIS A 66 0.00 -4.47 -1.63
N ALA A 67 1.25 -4.93 -1.74
CA ALA A 67 2.11 -5.14 -0.58
C ALA A 67 2.39 -3.82 0.15
N PHE A 68 2.70 -2.74 -0.59
CA PHE A 68 2.87 -1.40 -0.04
C PHE A 68 1.61 -0.90 0.67
N LEU A 69 0.45 -1.01 0.01
CA LEU A 69 -0.83 -0.60 0.61
C LEU A 69 -1.11 -1.37 1.91
N ARG A 70 -0.96 -2.70 1.89
CA ARG A 70 -1.14 -3.53 3.10
C ARG A 70 -0.17 -3.17 4.21
N TRP A 71 1.09 -2.91 3.87
CA TRP A 71 2.10 -2.49 4.84
C TRP A 71 1.76 -1.14 5.47
N VAL A 72 1.33 -0.15 4.67
CA VAL A 72 0.90 1.17 5.18
C VAL A 72 -0.29 1.00 6.12
N LEU A 73 -1.34 0.30 5.67
CA LEU A 73 -2.58 0.15 6.44
C LEU A 73 -2.39 -0.66 7.74
N ALA A 74 -1.50 -1.64 7.73
CA ALA A 74 -1.11 -2.39 8.92
C ALA A 74 -0.60 -1.48 10.06
N GLN A 75 0.08 -0.38 9.73
CA GLN A 75 0.54 0.57 10.74
C GLN A 75 -0.61 1.31 11.42
N TYR A 76 -1.66 1.67 10.66
CA TYR A 76 -2.85 2.34 11.19
C TYR A 76 -3.74 1.40 12.00
N LEU A 77 -3.80 0.12 11.60
CA LEU A 77 -4.65 -0.90 12.23
C LEU A 77 -3.92 -1.71 13.31
N ASN A 78 -2.62 -1.47 13.50
CA ASN A 78 -1.74 -2.19 14.43
C ASN A 78 -1.86 -3.72 14.28
N CYS A 79 -1.77 -4.20 13.04
CA CYS A 79 -1.87 -5.62 12.70
C CYS A 79 -0.77 -6.04 11.71
N CYS A 80 -0.68 -7.33 11.41
CA CYS A 80 0.17 -7.83 10.32
C CYS A 80 -0.38 -7.37 8.96
N PRO A 81 0.46 -7.05 7.95
CA PRO A 81 0.00 -6.74 6.59
C PRO A 81 -0.96 -7.77 5.97
N ALA A 82 -0.73 -9.06 6.25
CA ALA A 82 -1.62 -10.15 5.81
C ALA A 82 -3.00 -10.11 6.48
N ALA A 83 -3.09 -9.52 7.69
CA ALA A 83 -4.31 -9.44 8.48
C ALA A 83 -5.13 -8.15 8.23
N VAL A 84 -4.68 -7.27 7.34
CA VAL A 84 -5.44 -6.07 6.98
C VAL A 84 -6.78 -6.49 6.32
N PRO A 85 -7.94 -6.03 6.84
CA PRO A 85 -9.27 -6.35 6.30
C PRO A 85 -9.57 -5.54 5.03
N LEU A 86 -8.71 -5.67 4.03
CA LEU A 86 -8.75 -4.95 2.76
C LEU A 86 -9.59 -5.73 1.75
N SER A 87 -10.48 -5.03 1.05
CA SER A 87 -11.28 -5.61 -0.04
C SER A 87 -11.19 -4.75 -1.30
N PHE A 88 -11.37 -5.39 -2.46
CA PHE A 88 -11.36 -4.75 -3.78
C PHE A 88 -12.67 -5.09 -4.51
N PRO A 89 -13.77 -4.36 -4.24
CA PRO A 89 -15.01 -4.58 -4.96
C PRO A 89 -14.82 -4.34 -6.45
N GLN A 90 -15.57 -5.06 -7.28
CA GLN A 90 -15.44 -4.98 -8.73
C GLN A 90 -15.62 -3.52 -9.23
N GLY A 91 -14.63 -3.01 -9.96
CA GLY A 91 -14.65 -1.65 -10.51
C GLY A 91 -14.46 -0.53 -9.49
N ALA A 92 -14.13 -0.84 -8.23
CA ALA A 92 -13.89 0.15 -7.18
C ALA A 92 -12.45 0.09 -6.65
N GLY A 93 -12.02 1.17 -6.00
CA GLY A 93 -10.76 1.24 -5.27
C GLY A 93 -10.75 0.40 -3.98
N PRO A 94 -9.61 0.32 -3.28
CA PRO A 94 -9.47 -0.42 -2.04
C PRO A 94 -10.44 0.07 -0.97
N ARG A 95 -11.04 -0.87 -0.22
CA ARG A 95 -11.97 -0.57 0.87
C ARG A 95 -11.55 -1.23 2.17
N LEU A 96 -11.71 -0.45 3.24
CA LEU A 96 -11.55 -0.85 4.64
C LEU A 96 -12.88 -0.69 5.38
N PRO A 97 -13.06 -1.43 6.50
CA PRO A 97 -14.12 -1.14 7.46
C PRO A 97 -14.05 0.31 7.96
N ALA A 98 -15.21 0.89 8.25
CA ALA A 98 -15.29 2.21 8.89
C ALA A 98 -14.51 2.23 10.22
N PRO A 99 -13.91 3.38 10.60
CA PRO A 99 -14.00 4.70 9.97
C PRO A 99 -12.99 4.94 8.84
N TRP A 100 -12.22 3.93 8.43
CA TRP A 100 -11.08 4.14 7.56
C TRP A 100 -11.45 4.30 6.09
N ARG A 101 -10.67 5.14 5.39
CA ARG A 101 -10.70 5.31 3.94
C ARG A 101 -9.28 5.27 3.41
N CYS A 102 -9.12 4.73 2.20
CA CYS A 102 -7.83 4.69 1.55
C CYS A 102 -7.95 4.76 0.03
N SER A 103 -6.87 5.17 -0.62
CA SER A 103 -6.69 5.07 -2.06
C SER A 103 -5.26 4.64 -2.38
N LEU A 104 -5.06 4.07 -3.56
CA LEU A 104 -3.76 3.67 -4.08
C LEU A 104 -3.69 4.11 -5.54
N THR A 105 -2.57 4.72 -5.91
CA THR A 105 -2.21 5.03 -7.30
C THR A 105 -0.77 4.65 -7.56
N HIS A 106 -0.45 4.33 -8.80
CA HIS A 106 0.91 3.98 -9.19
C HIS A 106 1.24 4.39 -10.62
N SER A 107 2.52 4.63 -10.87
CA SER A 107 3.06 4.92 -12.20
C SER A 107 4.56 4.64 -12.23
N TYR A 108 5.03 3.84 -13.18
CA TYR A 108 6.46 3.54 -13.39
C TYR A 108 7.23 3.19 -12.10
N GLY A 109 6.72 2.23 -11.32
CA GLY A 109 7.34 1.79 -10.07
C GLY A 109 7.23 2.77 -8.89
N HIS A 110 6.52 3.88 -9.04
CA HIS A 110 6.20 4.80 -7.96
C HIS A 110 4.76 4.56 -7.50
N PHE A 111 4.55 4.56 -6.19
CA PHE A 111 3.28 4.29 -5.54
C PHE A 111 2.97 5.41 -4.57
N ALA A 112 1.71 5.85 -4.57
CA ALA A 112 1.20 6.77 -3.58
C ALA A 112 -0.09 6.22 -2.96
N CYS A 113 -0.20 6.34 -1.64
CA CYS A 113 -1.36 5.91 -0.88
C CYS A 113 -1.86 7.06 0.01
N ALA A 114 -3.15 7.34 -0.05
CA ALA A 114 -3.80 8.21 0.93
C ALA A 114 -4.54 7.35 1.96
N VAL A 115 -4.43 7.72 3.24
CA VAL A 115 -5.17 7.09 4.34
C VAL A 115 -5.87 8.17 5.17
N GLY A 116 -7.16 7.97 5.44
CA GLY A 116 -8.05 8.91 6.13
C GLY A 116 -8.98 8.22 7.12
N GLN A 117 -9.47 8.98 8.10
CA GLN A 117 -10.64 8.61 8.91
C GLN A 117 -11.78 9.59 8.62
N VAL A 118 -12.97 9.05 8.37
CA VAL A 118 -14.24 9.81 8.26
C VAL A 118 -15.05 9.65 9.51
#